data_AF-A0A5K1AIH4-F1
#
_entry.id   AF-A0A5K1AIH4-F1
#
_cell.length_a   1.000
_cell.length_b   1.000
_cell.length_c   1.000
_cell.angle_alpha   90.00
_cell.angle_beta   90.00
_cell.angle_gamma   90.00
#
_symmetry.space_group_name_H-M   'P 1'
#
loop_
_entity.id
_entity.type
_entity.pdbx_description
1 polymer ?
#
loop_
_entity_poly.entity_id
_entity_poly.type
_entity_poly.pdbx_seq_one_letter_code
_entity_poly.pdbx_strand_id
1 'polypeptide(L)' 'MEKMGAAGALVFMLVFMYGVADAKLVQNFYSSSCPLVESIVKQVVVTKISQTFVTVPATLRLFFHDCFVK' A
#
# COMPACT_ATOMS: atom_id res chain seq x y z
N MET A 1 26.92 -23.13 -16.29
CA MET A 1 25.54 -23.69 -16.30
C MET A 1 25.61 -25.16 -15.95
N GLU A 2 26.24 -25.47 -14.83
CA GLU A 2 26.68 -26.82 -14.48
C GLU A 2 25.86 -27.28 -13.28
N LYS A 3 24.96 -28.25 -13.54
CA LYS A 3 24.20 -29.07 -12.57
C LYS A 3 23.56 -28.31 -11.41
N MET A 4 22.48 -27.58 -11.69
CA MET A 4 21.54 -27.18 -10.64
C MET A 4 20.82 -28.45 -10.16
N GLY A 5 21.20 -28.99 -8.99
CA GLY A 5 20.50 -30.12 -8.37
C GLY A 5 19.04 -29.76 -8.04
N ALA A 6 18.20 -30.76 -7.74
CA ALA A 6 16.77 -30.56 -7.46
C ALA A 6 16.51 -29.52 -6.35
N ALA A 7 17.37 -29.47 -5.33
CA ALA A 7 17.33 -28.44 -4.29
C ALA A 7 17.63 -27.03 -4.83
N GLY A 8 18.61 -26.89 -5.73
CA GLY A 8 18.91 -25.61 -6.37
C GLY A 8 17.79 -25.16 -7.31
N ALA A 9 17.13 -26.09 -8.00
CA ALA A 9 15.94 -25.81 -8.80
C ALA A 9 14.74 -25.37 -7.94
N LEU A 10 14.53 -26.01 -6.78
CA LEU A 10 13.50 -25.63 -5.79
C LEU A 10 13.73 -24.23 -5.23
N VAL A 11 14.97 -23.92 -4.82
CA VAL A 11 15.34 -22.59 -4.32
C VAL A 11 15.15 -21.52 -5.41
N PHE A 12 15.55 -21.81 -6.65
CA PHE A 12 15.34 -20.90 -7.77
C PHE A 12 13.84 -20.65 -8.07
N MET A 13 13.01 -21.70 -8.02
CA MET A 13 11.56 -21.57 -8.15
C MET A 13 10.94 -20.75 -7.01
N LEU A 14 11.37 -20.96 -5.76
CA LEU A 14 10.91 -20.17 -4.62
C LEU A 14 11.27 -18.68 -4.80
N VAL A 15 12.49 -18.36 -5.22
CA VAL A 15 12.94 -16.98 -5.48
C VAL A 15 12.13 -16.33 -6.61
N PHE A 16 11.76 -17.07 -7.67
CA PHE A 16 10.92 -16.56 -8.75
C PHE A 16 9.45 -16.34 -8.33
N MET A 17 8.95 -17.10 -7.35
CA MET A 17 7.58 -16.94 -6.81
C MET A 17 7.45 -15.72 -5.90
N TYR A 18 8.55 -15.26 -5.28
CA TYR A 18 8.60 -13.95 -4.63
C TYR A 18 8.72 -12.88 -5.71
N GLY A 19 7.58 -12.42 -6.23
CA GLY A 19 7.53 -11.25 -7.11
C GLY A 19 8.33 -10.10 -6.49
N VAL A 20 9.22 -9.50 -7.27
CA VAL A 20 10.02 -8.35 -6.84
C VAL A 20 9.04 -7.18 -6.64
N ALA A 21 8.70 -6.88 -5.39
CA ALA A 21 7.88 -5.72 -5.09
C ALA A 21 8.75 -4.46 -5.24
N ASP A 22 8.36 -3.57 -6.15
CA ASP A 22 8.99 -2.26 -6.28
C ASP A 22 8.43 -1.34 -5.18
N ALA A 23 9.10 -1.32 -4.03
CA ALA A 23 8.70 -0.55 -2.87
C ALA A 23 9.10 0.92 -3.05
N LYS A 24 8.28 1.70 -3.76
CA LYS A 24 8.49 3.15 -3.98
C LYS A 24 7.96 4.06 -2.88
N LEU A 25 7.23 3.52 -1.90
CA LEU A 25 6.62 4.33 -0.85
C LEU A 25 7.67 4.76 0.18
N VAL A 26 7.63 6.03 0.54
CA VAL A 26 8.46 6.63 1.59
C VAL A 26 7.59 7.50 2.49
N GLN A 27 7.97 7.63 3.76
CA GLN A 27 7.30 8.54 4.68
C GLN A 27 7.53 9.99 4.25
N ASN A 28 6.56 10.87 4.52
CA ASN A 28 6.64 12.30 4.20
C ASN A 28 6.92 12.58 2.70
N PHE A 29 6.43 11.73 1.80
CA PHE A 29 6.62 11.84 0.35
C PHE A 29 6.27 13.25 -0.19
N TYR A 30 5.27 13.89 0.39
CA TYR A 30 4.80 15.23 -0.02
C TYR A 30 5.47 16.39 0.72
N SER A 31 6.48 16.16 1.55
CA SER A 31 7.11 17.21 2.38
C SER A 31 7.62 18.41 1.58
N SER A 32 8.11 18.21 0.35
CA SER A 32 8.62 19.28 -0.51
C SER A 32 7.57 19.89 -1.44
N SER A 33 6.57 19.12 -1.86
CA SER A 33 5.59 19.52 -2.87
C SER A 33 4.26 20.00 -2.28
N CYS A 34 3.81 19.40 -1.17
CA CYS A 34 2.59 19.75 -0.46
C CYS A 34 2.73 19.42 1.05
N PRO A 35 3.49 20.22 1.81
CA PRO A 35 3.83 19.92 3.21
C PRO A 35 2.62 19.82 4.15
N LEU A 36 1.49 20.41 3.77
CA LEU A 36 0.27 20.42 4.60
C LEU A 36 -0.69 19.27 4.29
N VAL A 37 -0.42 18.42 3.31
CA VAL A 37 -1.40 17.42 2.82
C VAL A 37 -1.93 16.51 3.92
N GLU A 38 -1.06 15.98 4.79
CA GLU A 38 -1.46 15.06 5.86
C GLU A 38 -2.35 15.77 6.89
N SER A 39 -2.05 17.04 7.19
CA SER A 39 -2.85 17.86 8.12
C SER A 39 -4.23 18.20 7.56
N ILE A 40 -4.31 18.55 6.27
CA ILE A 40 -5.55 18.87 5.57
C ILE A 40 -6.45 17.62 5.50
N VAL A 41 -5.90 16.48 5.09
CA VAL A 41 -6.65 15.22 5.02
C VAL A 41 -7.19 14.85 6.40
N LYS A 42 -6.37 14.94 7.46
CA LYS A 42 -6.80 14.66 8.82
C LYS A 42 -7.92 15.59 9.28
N GLN A 43 -7.80 16.89 9.03
CA GLN A 43 -8.82 17.87 9.40
C GLN A 43 -10.16 17.55 8.73
N VAL A 44 -10.15 17.30 7.41
CA VAL A 44 -11.36 16.97 6.66
C VAL A 44 -11.99 15.68 7.15
N VAL A 45 -11.19 14.64 7.41
CA VAL A 45 -11.68 13.37 7.97
C VAL A 45 -12.36 13.59 9.32
N VAL A 46 -11.73 14.35 10.24
CA VAL A 46 -12.33 14.68 11.55
C VAL A 46 -13.66 15.44 11.38
N THR A 47 -13.70 16.44 10.51
CA THR A 47 -14.93 17.17 10.20
C THR A 47 -16.02 16.22 9.67
N LYS A 48 -15.68 15.29 8.78
CA LYS A 48 -16.65 14.35 8.21
C LYS A 48 -17.15 13.33 9.22
N ILE A 49 -16.29 12.83 10.10
CA ILE A 49 -16.70 11.98 11.22
C ILE A 49 -17.71 12.68 12.11
N SER A 50 -17.52 13.98 12.40
CA SER A 50 -18.48 14.77 13.19
C SER A 50 -19.83 14.98 12.49
N GLN A 51 -19.84 14.97 11.14
CA GLN A 51 -21.08 15.05 10.36
C GLN A 51 -21.80 13.70 10.30
N THR A 52 -21.07 12.60 10.16
CA THR A 52 -21.62 11.25 10.19
C THR A 52 -20.55 10.21 10.52
N PHE A 53 -20.87 9.32 11.47
CA PHE A 53 -19.98 8.21 11.82
C PHE A 53 -19.75 7.24 10.65
N VAL A 54 -20.69 7.17 9.69
CA VAL A 54 -20.60 6.30 8.49
C VAL A 54 -19.35 6.58 7.65
N THR A 55 -18.76 7.78 7.75
CA THR A 55 -17.51 8.13 7.06
C THR A 55 -16.39 7.13 7.35
N VAL A 56 -16.21 6.69 8.61
CA VAL A 56 -15.09 5.79 8.97
C VAL A 56 -15.17 4.45 8.22
N PRO A 57 -16.24 3.64 8.38
CA PRO A 57 -16.34 2.36 7.70
C PRO A 57 -16.43 2.50 6.18
N ALA A 58 -17.06 3.57 5.66
CA ALA A 58 -17.18 3.78 4.22
C ALA A 58 -15.82 4.09 3.56
N THR A 59 -15.01 4.98 4.15
CA THR A 59 -13.68 5.31 3.63
C THR A 59 -12.74 4.10 3.67
N LEU A 60 -12.76 3.32 4.74
CA LEU A 60 -11.97 2.09 4.82
C LEU A 60 -12.40 1.09 3.74
N ARG A 61 -13.71 0.83 3.62
CA ARG A 61 -14.24 -0.06 2.57
C ARG A 61 -13.81 0.38 1.18
N LEU A 62 -13.90 1.67 0.87
CA LEU A 62 -13.49 2.22 -0.42
C LEU A 62 -12.00 1.98 -0.68
N PHE A 63 -11.13 2.28 0.30
CA PHE A 63 -9.69 2.02 0.17
C PHE A 63 -9.37 0.55 -0.11
N PHE A 64 -10.01 -0.37 0.62
CA PHE A 64 -9.86 -1.81 0.37
C PHE A 64 -10.39 -2.21 -1.01
N HIS A 65 -11.54 -1.67 -1.41
CA HIS A 65 -12.13 -1.95 -2.71
C HIS A 65 -11.20 -1.54 -3.86
N ASP A 66 -10.65 -0.33 -3.82
CA ASP A 66 -9.72 0.18 -4.85
C ASP A 66 -8.40 -0.61 -4.91
N CYS A 67 -7.96 -1.17 -3.79
CA CYS A 67 -6.73 -1.97 -3.76
C CYS A 67 -6.92 -3.41 -4.23
N PHE A 68 -8.08 -4.02 -3.93
CA PHE A 68 -8.31 -5.45 -4.13
C PHE A 68 -9.13 -5.77 -5.40
N VAL A 69 -9.86 -4.79 -5.95
CA VAL A 69 -10.63 -4.94 -7.20
C VAL A 69 -9.94 -4.12 -8.28
N LYS A 70 -9.26 -4.79 -9.21
CA LYS A 70 -8.61 -4.18 -10.39
C LYS A 70 -9.49 -4.28 -11.62
#